data_AF-A0A2M7UUT1-F1
#
_entry.id   AF-A0A2M7UUT1-F1
#
_cell.length_a   1.000
_cell.length_b   1.000
_cell.length_c   1.000
_cell.angle_alpha   90.00
_cell.angle_beta   90.00
_cell.angle_gamma   90.00
#
_symmetry.space_group_name_H-M   'P 1'
#
loop_
_entity.id
_entity.type
_entity.pdbx_description
1 polymer ?
#
loop_
_entity_poly.entity_id
_entity_poly.type
_entity_poly.pdbx_seq_one_letter_code
_entity_poly.pdbx_strand_id
1 'polypeptide(L)'
;MRRNDITPKLLRELYLKKLLSKQEIASRLKCNITTIHKKMVKFGIPARPVAKAIRIAMEKQIIKIPKSKLEHLYLKKKFSISEIAKKLNHDRSIIKREIEKHKIPLRSHSVIMKLIRSKNKIKKSVLAKLYYQKCLTQKQIGGKLNVHKETVHRLMKEYGLKTRKKSEISTRYPKFNFSGNLEEKAYLIGFRIGDLNVRLSHSKNLIIARCTSTKMAQIKLFKNLFKKYGHIYVGKIRGDRNREFLVRLNRTFNFLLPKKDNIPKWIWENKNYLLYFLAGYTDAEGCIGIGSNKVAFFKISSYDKKILKQICEQLFKIGIECNPPRIHVKKGHKKSDGCVYRNDEWRLNVNKKSSLLPLLQFLKPRLKHRKRLKDLIRTEQNIIERNQKILLKKRASFKYLPV
;
A
#
# COMPACT_ATOMS: atom_id res chain seq x y z
N MET A 1 20.20 -39.39 -72.60
CA MET A 1 21.64 -39.29 -72.92
C MET A 1 22.37 -40.39 -72.20
N ARG A 2 23.15 -41.19 -72.93
CA ARG A 2 24.09 -42.14 -72.34
C ARG A 2 25.22 -41.35 -71.69
N ARG A 3 25.89 -41.92 -70.68
CA ARG A 3 27.00 -41.26 -69.95
C ARG A 3 28.15 -40.81 -70.87
N ASN A 4 28.24 -41.35 -72.09
CA ASN A 4 29.27 -41.05 -73.06
C ASN A 4 28.96 -39.82 -73.93
N ASP A 5 27.70 -39.38 -73.97
CA ASP A 5 27.27 -38.28 -74.86
C ASP A 5 27.64 -36.88 -74.29
N ILE A 6 28.11 -36.81 -73.05
CA ILE A 6 28.51 -35.55 -72.40
C ILE A 6 29.91 -35.16 -72.87
N THR A 7 29.97 -34.29 -73.89
CA THR A 7 31.22 -33.75 -74.44
C THR A 7 31.76 -32.57 -73.63
N PRO A 8 33.08 -32.31 -73.65
CA PRO A 8 33.67 -31.15 -72.97
C PRO A 8 33.15 -29.81 -73.49
N LYS A 9 32.89 -29.72 -74.80
CA LYS A 9 32.34 -28.51 -75.46
C LYS A 9 30.98 -28.14 -74.88
N LEU A 10 30.09 -29.12 -74.74
CA LEU A 10 28.75 -28.95 -74.18
C LEU A 10 28.79 -28.48 -72.71
N LEU A 11 29.65 -29.08 -71.88
CA LEU A 11 29.77 -28.67 -70.47
C LEU A 11 30.36 -27.26 -70.32
N ARG A 12 31.35 -26.87 -71.13
CA ARG A 12 31.88 -25.50 -71.14
C ARG A 12 30.81 -24.49 -71.56
N GLU A 13 30.00 -24.81 -72.56
CA GLU A 13 28.90 -23.95 -72.99
C GLU A 13 27.84 -23.79 -71.90
N LEU A 14 27.33 -24.89 -71.33
CA LEU A 14 26.26 -24.84 -70.32
C LEU A 14 26.73 -24.18 -69.00
N TYR A 15 27.95 -24.49 -68.55
CA TYR A 15 28.46 -24.07 -67.24
C TYR A 15 29.13 -22.69 -67.27
N LEU A 16 29.97 -22.40 -68.28
CA LEU A 16 30.75 -21.16 -68.36
C LEU A 16 30.03 -20.07 -69.16
N LYS A 17 29.35 -20.40 -70.27
CA LYS A 17 28.65 -19.41 -71.10
C LYS A 17 27.22 -19.16 -70.61
N LYS A 18 26.42 -20.22 -70.44
CA LYS A 18 25.01 -20.15 -70.00
C LYS A 18 24.85 -20.09 -68.48
N LEU A 19 25.97 -20.15 -67.74
CA LEU A 19 26.05 -19.98 -66.28
C LEU A 19 25.16 -20.93 -65.45
N LEU A 20 24.72 -22.06 -66.01
CA LEU A 20 23.85 -23.02 -65.34
C LEU A 20 24.56 -23.73 -64.19
N SER A 21 23.89 -23.92 -63.05
CA SER A 21 24.40 -24.68 -61.90
C SER A 21 24.59 -26.15 -62.26
N LYS A 22 25.42 -26.88 -61.48
CA LYS A 22 25.62 -28.33 -61.70
C LYS A 22 24.28 -29.09 -61.67
N GLN A 23 23.35 -28.67 -60.82
CA GLN A 23 22.02 -29.26 -60.68
C GLN A 23 21.10 -28.92 -61.86
N GLU A 24 21.12 -27.67 -62.34
CA GLU A 24 20.38 -27.26 -63.55
C GLU A 24 20.87 -28.05 -64.78
N ILE A 25 22.19 -28.21 -64.92
CA ILE A 25 22.79 -29.01 -65.99
C ILE A 25 22.40 -30.48 -65.86
N ALA A 26 22.50 -31.05 -64.65
CA ALA A 26 22.12 -32.43 -64.38
C ALA A 26 20.65 -32.70 -64.74
N SER A 27 19.75 -31.79 -64.35
CA SER A 27 18.33 -31.86 -64.67
C SER A 27 18.08 -31.76 -66.18
N ARG A 28 18.74 -30.81 -66.85
CA ARG A 28 18.61 -30.58 -68.30
C ARG A 28 19.12 -31.76 -69.13
N LEU A 29 20.19 -32.42 -68.68
CA LEU A 29 20.78 -33.59 -69.35
C LEU A 29 20.20 -34.92 -68.86
N LYS A 30 19.22 -34.89 -67.93
CA LYS A 30 18.58 -36.06 -67.31
C LYS A 30 19.60 -37.05 -66.73
N CYS A 31 20.58 -36.54 -65.98
CA CYS A 31 21.61 -37.35 -65.33
C CYS A 31 21.86 -36.93 -63.88
N ASN A 32 22.63 -37.72 -63.12
CA ASN A 32 22.95 -37.39 -61.73
C ASN A 32 23.98 -36.22 -61.64
N ILE A 33 23.86 -35.36 -60.63
CA ILE A 33 24.80 -34.26 -60.36
C ILE A 33 26.25 -34.74 -60.20
N THR A 34 26.45 -35.93 -59.62
CA THR A 34 27.75 -36.58 -59.47
C THR A 34 28.35 -36.93 -60.83
N THR A 35 27.52 -37.28 -61.83
CA THR A 35 27.97 -37.52 -63.20
C THR A 35 28.52 -36.24 -63.83
N ILE A 36 27.82 -35.12 -63.66
CA ILE A 36 28.30 -33.80 -64.12
C ILE A 36 29.61 -33.43 -63.44
N HIS A 37 29.71 -33.61 -62.12
CA HIS A 37 30.93 -33.29 -61.38
C HIS A 37 32.13 -34.13 -61.84
N LYS A 38 31.98 -35.45 -61.96
CA LYS A 38 33.04 -36.36 -62.45
C LYS A 38 33.49 -35.98 -63.87
N LYS A 39 32.56 -35.63 -64.77
CA LYS A 39 32.87 -35.18 -66.13
C LYS A 39 33.59 -33.82 -66.15
N MET A 40 33.18 -32.87 -65.31
CA MET A 40 33.89 -31.58 -65.18
C MET A 40 35.34 -31.77 -64.72
N VAL A 41 35.58 -32.65 -63.73
CA VAL A 41 36.93 -33.00 -63.27
C VAL A 41 37.73 -33.67 -64.40
N LYS A 42 37.15 -34.68 -65.06
CA LYS A 42 37.79 -35.38 -66.21
C LYS A 42 38.19 -34.43 -67.34
N PHE A 43 37.42 -33.36 -67.58
CA PHE A 43 37.67 -32.39 -68.66
C PHE A 43 38.43 -31.13 -68.21
N GLY A 44 38.94 -31.09 -66.97
CA GLY A 44 39.66 -29.93 -66.43
C GLY A 44 38.84 -28.65 -66.37
N ILE A 45 37.52 -28.74 -66.17
CA ILE A 45 36.65 -27.56 -66.01
C ILE A 45 36.62 -27.19 -64.52
N PRO A 46 37.28 -26.09 -64.10
CA PRO A 46 37.34 -25.72 -62.69
C PRO A 46 35.96 -25.38 -62.15
N ALA A 47 35.70 -25.76 -60.90
CA ALA A 47 34.52 -25.31 -60.20
C ALA A 47 34.56 -23.78 -60.07
N ARG A 48 33.42 -23.13 -60.30
CA ARG A 48 33.29 -21.69 -60.01
C ARG A 48 33.61 -21.44 -58.54
N PRO A 49 34.36 -20.37 -58.21
CA PRO A 49 34.46 -19.91 -56.84
C PRO A 49 33.07 -19.71 -56.23
N VAL A 50 32.92 -20.05 -54.95
CA VAL A 50 31.63 -20.00 -54.24
C VAL A 50 30.97 -18.62 -54.40
N ALA A 51 31.75 -17.54 -54.29
CA ALA A 51 31.26 -16.17 -54.48
C ALA A 51 30.64 -15.91 -55.87
N LYS A 52 31.23 -16.45 -56.95
CA LYS A 52 30.72 -16.29 -58.32
C LYS A 52 29.45 -17.11 -58.53
N ALA A 53 29.36 -18.31 -57.96
CA ALA A 53 28.16 -19.14 -58.02
C ALA A 53 26.99 -18.49 -57.27
N ILE A 54 27.25 -17.93 -56.08
CA ILE A 54 26.27 -17.16 -55.29
C ILE A 54 25.78 -15.95 -56.09
N ARG A 55 26.69 -15.17 -56.71
CA ARG A 55 26.32 -13.99 -57.51
C ARG A 55 25.37 -14.33 -58.66
N ILE A 56 25.66 -15.39 -59.41
CA ILE A 56 24.83 -15.84 -60.53
C ILE A 56 23.46 -16.34 -60.06
N ALA A 57 23.41 -17.11 -58.96
CA ALA A 57 22.14 -17.56 -58.39
C ALA A 57 21.30 -16.37 -57.90
N MET A 58 21.94 -15.38 -57.26
CA MET A 58 21.31 -14.14 -56.84
C MET A 58 20.80 -13.31 -58.03
N GLU A 59 21.57 -13.24 -59.13
CA GLU A 59 21.20 -12.54 -60.38
C GLU A 59 19.98 -13.18 -61.07
N LYS A 60 19.87 -14.51 -61.04
CA LYS A 60 18.70 -15.23 -61.56
C LYS A 60 17.45 -15.09 -60.69
N GLN A 61 17.60 -14.88 -59.38
CA GLN A 61 16.51 -14.68 -58.42
C GLN A 61 16.31 -13.21 -58.02
N ILE A 62 16.67 -12.24 -58.87
CA ILE A 62 16.49 -10.82 -58.54
C ILE A 62 14.99 -10.49 -58.51
N ILE A 63 14.39 -10.65 -57.34
CA ILE A 63 13.16 -9.96 -56.98
C ILE A 63 13.50 -8.48 -56.85
N LYS A 64 13.05 -7.67 -57.81
CA LYS A 64 13.23 -6.21 -57.77
C LYS A 64 12.09 -5.59 -56.97
N ILE A 65 12.40 -5.07 -55.79
CA ILE A 65 11.44 -4.30 -54.99
C ILE A 65 11.63 -2.81 -55.28
N PRO A 66 10.58 -2.07 -55.70
CA PRO A 66 10.70 -0.64 -55.97
C PRO A 66 11.19 0.15 -54.76
N LYS A 67 12.14 1.07 -54.98
CA LYS A 67 12.72 1.95 -53.94
C LYS A 67 11.65 2.71 -53.16
N SER A 68 10.69 3.31 -53.87
CA SER A 68 9.59 4.09 -53.29
C SER A 68 8.76 3.29 -52.29
N LYS A 69 8.52 2.00 -52.57
CA LYS A 69 7.78 1.08 -51.69
C LYS A 69 8.57 0.79 -50.41
N LEU A 70 9.88 0.55 -50.52
CA LEU A 70 10.76 0.32 -49.37
C LEU A 70 10.89 1.58 -48.50
N GLU A 71 11.04 2.76 -49.09
CA GLU A 71 11.08 4.03 -48.35
C GLU A 71 9.78 4.30 -47.61
N HIS A 72 8.63 4.06 -48.26
CA HIS A 72 7.33 4.21 -47.60
C HIS A 72 7.17 3.27 -46.41
N LEU A 73 7.45 1.97 -46.58
CA LEU A 73 7.29 0.98 -45.51
C LEU A 73 8.32 1.16 -44.38
N TYR A 74 9.57 1.43 -44.74
CA TYR A 74 10.67 1.57 -43.80
C TYR A 74 10.69 2.97 -43.19
N LEU A 75 10.91 4.03 -43.97
CA LEU A 75 11.11 5.36 -43.39
C LEU A 75 9.79 5.97 -42.87
N LYS A 76 8.71 5.93 -43.68
CA LYS A 76 7.42 6.58 -43.32
C LYS A 76 6.61 5.75 -42.32
N LYS A 77 6.33 4.48 -42.63
CA LYS A 77 5.51 3.58 -41.79
C LYS A 77 6.29 2.92 -40.64
N LYS A 78 7.62 3.11 -40.59
CA LYS A 78 8.50 2.64 -39.50
C LYS A 78 8.48 1.11 -39.28
N PHE A 79 8.15 0.33 -40.30
CA PHE A 79 8.18 -1.14 -40.20
C PHE A 79 9.62 -1.65 -40.06
N SER A 80 9.79 -2.74 -39.32
CA SER A 80 11.04 -3.51 -39.24
C SER A 80 11.26 -4.31 -40.53
N ILE A 81 12.51 -4.72 -40.78
CA ILE A 81 12.86 -5.57 -41.94
C ILE A 81 12.02 -6.85 -41.92
N SER A 82 11.80 -7.47 -40.76
CA SER A 82 10.98 -8.67 -40.61
C SER A 82 9.48 -8.43 -40.88
N GLU A 83 8.93 -7.28 -40.45
CA GLU A 83 7.54 -6.91 -40.77
C GLU A 83 7.36 -6.66 -42.28
N ILE A 84 8.34 -6.00 -42.92
CA ILE A 84 8.35 -5.79 -44.37
C ILE A 84 8.47 -7.13 -45.10
N ALA A 85 9.37 -8.01 -44.65
CA ALA A 85 9.57 -9.35 -45.20
C ALA A 85 8.27 -10.17 -45.19
N LYS A 86 7.59 -10.22 -44.03
CA LYS A 86 6.26 -10.86 -43.91
C LYS A 86 5.22 -10.21 -44.82
N LYS A 87 5.18 -8.87 -44.85
CA LYS A 87 4.19 -8.13 -45.64
C LYS A 87 4.37 -8.28 -47.15
N LEU A 88 5.61 -8.50 -47.61
CA LEU A 88 5.94 -8.68 -49.02
C LEU A 88 6.13 -10.15 -49.40
N ASN A 89 5.92 -11.08 -48.46
CA ASN A 89 6.16 -12.52 -48.64
C ASN A 89 7.57 -12.82 -49.19
N HIS A 90 8.59 -12.21 -48.58
CA HIS A 90 9.99 -12.38 -48.94
C HIS A 90 10.82 -12.74 -47.71
N ASP A 91 12.00 -13.31 -47.94
CA ASP A 91 12.96 -13.52 -46.86
C ASP A 91 13.56 -12.18 -46.37
N ARG A 92 13.90 -12.13 -45.08
CA ARG A 92 14.50 -10.95 -44.44
C ARG A 92 15.80 -10.50 -45.11
N SER A 93 16.59 -11.44 -45.63
CA SER A 93 17.88 -11.17 -46.28
C SER A 93 17.67 -10.45 -47.61
N ILE A 94 16.60 -10.78 -48.34
CA ILE A 94 16.22 -10.11 -49.59
C ILE A 94 15.85 -8.66 -49.30
N ILE A 95 15.02 -8.40 -48.28
CA ILE A 95 14.65 -7.03 -47.90
C ILE A 95 15.87 -6.22 -47.47
N LYS A 96 16.75 -6.79 -46.65
CA LYS A 96 17.99 -6.12 -46.22
C LYS A 96 18.87 -5.75 -47.41
N ARG A 97 19.07 -6.70 -48.33
CA ARG A 97 19.85 -6.50 -49.55
C ARG A 97 19.27 -5.40 -50.43
N GLU A 98 17.95 -5.39 -50.65
CA GLU A 98 17.32 -4.36 -51.49
C GLU A 98 17.39 -2.96 -50.83
N ILE A 99 17.29 -2.88 -49.51
CA ILE A 99 17.51 -1.61 -48.76
C ILE A 99 18.94 -1.09 -48.99
N GLU A 100 19.95 -1.95 -48.86
CA GLU A 100 21.36 -1.60 -49.08
C GLU A 100 21.61 -1.20 -50.55
N LYS A 101 21.06 -1.96 -51.50
CA LYS A 101 21.16 -1.69 -52.95
C LYS A 101 20.58 -0.33 -53.32
N HIS A 102 19.45 0.06 -52.72
CA HIS A 102 18.82 1.36 -52.94
C HIS A 102 19.44 2.50 -52.12
N LYS A 103 20.52 2.23 -51.38
CA LYS A 103 21.22 3.16 -50.48
C LYS A 103 20.29 3.77 -49.41
N ILE A 104 19.28 3.02 -48.96
CA ILE A 104 18.40 3.45 -47.86
C ILE A 104 19.16 3.21 -46.54
N PRO A 105 19.33 4.24 -45.69
CA PRO A 105 20.14 4.09 -44.47
C PRO A 105 19.50 3.10 -43.50
N LEU A 106 20.26 2.09 -43.10
CA LEU A 106 19.83 1.13 -42.08
C LEU A 106 19.71 1.83 -40.73
N ARG A 107 18.60 1.57 -40.03
CA ARG A 107 18.42 2.04 -38.66
C ARG A 107 19.45 1.37 -37.76
N SER A 108 20.14 2.17 -36.97
CA SER A 108 20.99 1.65 -35.90
C SER A 108 20.16 0.88 -34.87
N HIS A 109 20.82 -0.01 -34.14
CA HIS A 109 20.19 -0.79 -33.08
C HIS A 109 19.45 0.10 -32.07
N SER A 110 20.02 1.26 -31.71
CA SER A 110 19.39 2.23 -30.80
C SER A 110 18.06 2.77 -31.33
N VAL A 111 18.00 3.11 -32.63
CA VAL A 111 16.76 3.61 -33.27
C VAL A 111 15.69 2.52 -33.30
N ILE A 112 16.07 1.28 -33.62
CA ILE A 112 15.16 0.13 -33.62
C ILE A 112 14.56 -0.06 -32.21
N MET A 113 15.40 -0.04 -31.17
CA MET A 113 14.96 -0.18 -29.79
C MET A 113 14.04 0.97 -29.35
N LYS A 114 14.29 2.20 -29.81
CA LYS A 114 13.41 3.36 -29.54
C LYS A 114 12.03 3.19 -30.18
N LEU A 115 11.95 2.69 -31.41
CA LEU A 115 10.69 2.42 -32.10
C LEU A 115 9.87 1.32 -31.42
N ILE A 116 10.52 0.21 -31.05
CA ILE A 116 9.88 -0.88 -30.30
C ILE A 116 9.32 -0.36 -28.97
N ARG A 117 10.10 0.43 -28.23
CA ARG A 117 9.66 1.05 -26.97
C ARG A 117 8.49 2.02 -27.17
N SER A 118 8.46 2.77 -28.27
CA SER A 118 7.37 3.68 -28.60
C SER A 118 6.08 2.94 -28.96
N LYS A 119 6.18 1.83 -29.71
CA LYS A 119 5.03 1.01 -30.14
C LYS A 119 4.36 0.31 -28.95
N ASN A 120 5.16 -0.18 -28.00
CA ASN A 120 4.69 -0.87 -26.80
C ASN A 120 4.57 0.04 -25.56
N LYS A 121 4.39 1.35 -25.76
CA LYS A 121 4.40 2.31 -24.66
C LYS A 121 3.11 2.21 -23.84
N ILE A 122 3.24 1.78 -22.58
CA ILE A 122 2.13 1.73 -21.62
C ILE A 122 1.63 3.16 -21.36
N LYS A 123 0.33 3.42 -21.53
CA LYS A 123 -0.29 4.75 -21.31
C LYS A 123 -0.12 5.22 -19.85
N LYS A 124 0.11 6.53 -19.65
CA LYS A 124 0.23 7.16 -18.31
C LYS A 124 -0.99 6.89 -17.42
N SER A 125 -2.20 6.97 -17.97
CA SER A 125 -3.46 6.77 -17.24
C SER A 125 -3.59 5.34 -16.68
N VAL A 126 -3.22 4.34 -17.46
CA VAL A 126 -3.21 2.93 -17.04
C VAL A 126 -2.23 2.75 -15.88
N LEU A 127 -1.02 3.31 -16.01
CA LEU A 127 0.01 3.20 -14.99
C LEU A 127 -0.41 3.90 -13.68
N ALA A 128 -1.00 5.10 -13.77
CA ALA A 128 -1.52 5.83 -12.62
C ALA A 128 -2.68 5.10 -11.92
N LYS A 129 -3.63 4.53 -12.68
CA LYS A 129 -4.73 3.73 -12.14
C LYS A 129 -4.24 2.50 -11.39
N LEU A 130 -3.31 1.73 -11.99
CA LEU A 130 -2.76 0.54 -11.34
C LEU A 130 -1.96 0.89 -10.08
N TYR A 131 -1.21 1.99 -10.11
CA TYR A 131 -0.32 2.37 -9.01
C TYR A 131 -1.05 3.07 -7.86
N TYR A 132 -1.83 4.12 -8.13
CA TYR A 132 -2.47 4.94 -7.11
C TYR A 132 -3.84 4.42 -6.69
N GLN A 133 -4.68 3.98 -7.63
CA GLN A 133 -6.05 3.53 -7.29
C GLN A 133 -6.05 2.07 -6.82
N LYS A 134 -5.31 1.19 -7.50
CA LYS A 134 -5.22 -0.24 -7.16
C LYS A 134 -4.06 -0.58 -6.22
N CYS A 135 -3.25 0.41 -5.81
CA CYS A 135 -2.14 0.27 -4.86
C CYS A 135 -1.08 -0.80 -5.23
N LEU A 136 -0.99 -1.22 -6.49
CA LEU A 136 -0.09 -2.30 -6.92
C LEU A 136 1.38 -1.86 -6.91
N THR A 137 2.28 -2.73 -6.43
CA THR A 137 3.74 -2.50 -6.49
C THR A 137 4.25 -2.49 -7.93
N GLN A 138 5.41 -1.87 -8.19
CA GLN A 138 6.03 -1.88 -9.52
C GLN A 138 6.30 -3.30 -10.03
N LYS A 139 6.63 -4.24 -9.13
CA LYS A 139 6.78 -5.67 -9.46
C LYS A 139 5.46 -6.30 -9.89
N GLN A 140 4.37 -6.05 -9.14
CA GLN A 140 3.03 -6.56 -9.49
C GLN A 140 2.51 -5.96 -10.79
N ILE A 141 2.73 -4.66 -11.02
CA ILE A 141 2.38 -4.01 -12.29
C ILE A 141 3.18 -4.62 -13.44
N GLY A 142 4.48 -4.88 -13.22
CA GLY A 142 5.33 -5.55 -14.19
C GLY A 142 4.79 -6.92 -14.58
N GLY A 143 4.49 -7.79 -13.60
CA GLY A 143 3.87 -9.09 -13.86
C GLY A 143 2.53 -8.97 -14.58
N LYS A 144 1.68 -8.00 -14.19
CA LYS A 144 0.35 -7.79 -14.80
C LYS A 144 0.41 -7.30 -16.25
N LEU A 145 1.42 -6.50 -16.60
CA LEU A 145 1.60 -5.95 -17.94
C LEU A 145 2.63 -6.74 -18.76
N ASN A 146 3.11 -7.87 -18.25
CA ASN A 146 4.19 -8.67 -18.82
C ASN A 146 5.44 -7.85 -19.18
N VAL A 147 5.86 -6.96 -18.28
CA VAL A 147 7.08 -6.16 -18.40
C VAL A 147 7.93 -6.24 -17.14
N HIS A 148 9.24 -6.06 -17.27
CA HIS A 148 10.12 -6.02 -16.11
C HIS A 148 9.81 -4.80 -15.20
N LYS A 149 9.97 -4.95 -13.87
CA LYS A 149 9.70 -3.88 -12.89
C LYS A 149 10.46 -2.56 -13.20
N GLU A 150 11.66 -2.66 -13.77
CA GLU A 150 12.47 -1.49 -14.14
C GLU A 150 11.86 -0.70 -15.29
N THR A 151 11.14 -1.37 -16.20
CA THR A 151 10.38 -0.69 -17.26
C THR A 151 9.26 0.15 -16.66
N VAL A 152 8.57 -0.39 -15.64
CA VAL A 152 7.53 0.31 -14.89
C VAL A 152 8.13 1.54 -14.18
N HIS A 153 9.26 1.36 -13.47
CA HIS A 153 9.95 2.44 -12.78
C HIS A 153 10.35 3.58 -13.74
N ARG A 154 11.01 3.25 -14.84
CA ARG A 154 11.43 4.21 -15.87
C ARG A 154 10.24 4.99 -16.44
N LEU A 155 9.14 4.31 -16.77
CA LEU A 155 7.92 4.96 -17.29
C LEU A 155 7.25 5.86 -16.24
N MET A 156 7.24 5.46 -14.97
CA MET A 156 6.76 6.34 -13.90
C MET A 156 7.56 7.64 -13.82
N LYS A 157 8.91 7.54 -13.90
CA LYS A 157 9.81 8.71 -13.93
C LYS A 157 9.54 9.58 -15.16
N GLU A 158 9.45 8.97 -16.34
CA GLU A 158 9.15 9.65 -17.61
C GLU A 158 7.80 10.41 -17.57
N TYR A 159 6.80 9.86 -16.88
CA TYR A 159 5.48 10.48 -16.74
C TYR A 159 5.33 11.44 -15.56
N GLY A 160 6.37 11.63 -14.74
CA GLY A 160 6.32 12.45 -13.53
C GLY A 160 5.45 11.85 -12.41
N LEU A 161 5.23 10.53 -12.40
CA LEU A 161 4.46 9.86 -11.34
C LEU A 161 5.37 9.65 -10.11
N LYS A 162 5.07 10.34 -9.02
CA LYS A 162 5.81 10.20 -7.75
C LYS A 162 5.69 8.77 -7.21
N THR A 163 6.83 8.14 -6.95
CA THR A 163 6.85 6.83 -6.29
C THR A 163 6.46 6.97 -4.83
N ARG A 164 5.78 5.95 -4.32
CA ARG A 164 5.46 5.78 -2.91
C ARG A 164 6.73 5.80 -2.08
N LYS A 165 6.64 6.38 -0.88
CA LYS A 165 7.77 6.41 0.05
C LYS A 165 8.11 4.98 0.49
N LYS A 166 9.37 4.72 0.85
CA LYS A 166 9.84 3.41 1.33
C LYS A 166 8.95 2.84 2.45
N SER A 167 8.38 3.71 3.27
CA SER A 167 7.44 3.38 4.35
C SER A 167 6.08 2.85 3.93
N GLU A 168 5.60 3.27 2.76
CA GLU A 168 4.34 2.81 2.19
C GLU A 168 4.54 1.48 1.47
N ILE A 169 5.73 1.27 0.90
CA ILE A 169 6.12 0.03 0.23
C ILE A 169 6.40 -1.09 1.24
N SER A 170 7.03 -0.77 2.38
CA SER A 170 7.47 -1.76 3.36
C SER A 170 6.36 -2.34 4.24
N THR A 171 5.11 -1.91 4.08
CA THR A 171 3.99 -2.44 4.87
C THR A 171 3.04 -3.27 4.01
N ARG A 172 2.79 -4.52 4.42
CA ARG A 172 1.82 -5.44 3.79
C ARG A 172 0.41 -4.85 3.67
N TYR A 173 0.01 -4.01 4.63
CA TYR A 173 -1.35 -3.48 4.73
C TYR A 173 -1.39 -1.97 4.45
N PRO A 174 -2.46 -1.45 3.84
CA PRO A 174 -2.63 -0.02 3.63
C PRO A 174 -2.70 0.75 4.96
N LYS A 175 -2.43 2.06 4.87
CA LYS A 175 -2.46 3.01 5.98
C LYS A 175 -3.24 4.23 5.54
N PHE A 176 -4.28 4.56 6.28
CA PHE A 176 -5.14 5.69 5.94
C PHE A 176 -4.83 6.89 6.85
N ASN A 177 -5.01 8.08 6.29
CA ASN A 177 -4.83 9.32 7.03
C ASN A 177 -5.84 9.41 8.16
N PHE A 178 -5.45 10.11 9.22
CA PHE A 178 -6.36 10.57 10.24
C PHE A 178 -7.49 11.38 9.59
N SER A 179 -8.72 11.19 10.06
CA SER A 179 -9.93 11.79 9.48
C SER A 179 -9.93 13.32 9.50
N GLY A 180 -9.12 13.93 10.37
CA GLY A 180 -9.14 15.37 10.62
C GLY A 180 -10.19 15.80 11.64
N ASN A 181 -11.09 14.90 12.06
CA ASN A 181 -12.12 15.20 13.05
C ASN A 181 -11.49 15.53 14.42
N LEU A 182 -11.74 16.74 14.94
CA LEU A 182 -11.13 17.22 16.17
C LEU A 182 -11.67 16.56 17.44
N GLU A 183 -12.93 16.10 17.44
CA GLU A 183 -13.52 15.34 18.54
C GLU A 183 -12.85 13.97 18.69
N GLU A 184 -12.67 13.28 17.58
CA GLU A 184 -11.93 12.02 17.51
C GLU A 184 -10.47 12.24 17.94
N LYS A 185 -9.85 13.34 17.50
CA LYS A 185 -8.49 13.72 17.89
C LYS A 185 -8.39 13.91 19.40
N ALA A 186 -9.32 14.66 20.01
CA ALA A 186 -9.36 14.92 21.44
C ALA A 186 -9.54 13.62 22.23
N TYR A 187 -10.48 12.78 21.81
CA TYR A 187 -10.69 11.45 22.38
C TYR A 187 -9.42 10.59 22.32
N LEU A 188 -8.76 10.51 21.16
CA LEU A 188 -7.55 9.70 21.01
C LEU A 188 -6.38 10.24 21.83
N ILE A 189 -6.29 11.55 22.05
CA ILE A 189 -5.30 12.16 22.95
C ILE A 189 -5.59 11.76 24.40
N GLY A 190 -6.86 11.84 24.85
CA GLY A 190 -7.25 11.36 26.18
C GLY A 190 -6.89 9.89 26.38
N PHE A 191 -7.31 9.03 25.45
CA PHE A 191 -6.97 7.60 25.49
C PHE A 191 -5.45 7.34 25.43
N ARG A 192 -4.70 8.21 24.74
CA ARG A 192 -3.24 8.12 24.63
C ARG A 192 -2.50 8.37 25.92
N ILE A 193 -2.95 9.35 26.70
CA ILE A 193 -2.25 9.74 27.93
C ILE A 193 -2.32 8.59 28.96
N GLY A 194 -3.47 7.92 29.06
CA GLY A 194 -3.65 6.74 29.91
C GLY A 194 -3.01 5.46 29.34
N ASP A 195 -3.75 4.75 28.47
CA ASP A 195 -3.47 3.33 28.15
C ASP A 195 -2.62 3.08 26.89
N LEU A 196 -2.48 4.07 26.00
CA LEU A 196 -1.81 3.84 24.72
C LEU A 196 -0.32 4.12 24.81
N ASN A 197 0.52 3.13 24.52
CA ASN A 197 1.94 3.35 24.27
C ASN A 197 2.14 3.69 22.78
N VAL A 198 2.67 4.88 22.49
CA VAL A 198 2.91 5.33 21.11
C VAL A 198 4.36 5.71 20.91
N ARG A 199 4.96 5.20 19.84
CA ARG A 199 6.35 5.45 19.47
C ARG A 199 6.52 5.49 17.96
N LEU A 200 7.67 5.96 17.50
CA LEU A 200 8.06 5.80 16.11
C LEU A 200 8.55 4.38 15.84
N SER A 201 8.26 3.89 14.63
CA SER A 201 8.96 2.73 14.08
C SER A 201 10.46 3.01 13.95
N HIS A 202 11.29 1.97 13.87
CA HIS A 202 12.74 2.11 13.69
C HIS A 202 13.11 2.97 12.47
N SER A 203 12.39 2.84 11.35
CA SER A 203 12.60 3.67 10.15
C SER A 203 12.05 5.11 10.27
N LYS A 204 11.49 5.49 11.43
CA LYS A 204 10.85 6.78 11.74
C LYS A 204 9.68 7.21 10.83
N ASN A 205 9.28 6.37 9.88
CA ASN A 205 8.24 6.72 8.93
C ASN A 205 6.82 6.38 9.39
N LEU A 206 6.68 5.46 10.33
CA LEU A 206 5.40 5.01 10.87
C LEU A 206 5.32 5.28 12.36
N ILE A 207 4.10 5.43 12.83
CA ILE A 207 3.76 5.50 14.25
C ILE A 207 3.26 4.12 14.66
N ILE A 208 3.77 3.59 15.75
CA ILE A 208 3.31 2.34 16.36
C ILE A 208 2.53 2.74 17.59
N ALA A 209 1.22 2.48 17.57
CA ALA A 209 0.37 2.58 18.75
C ALA A 209 0.08 1.17 19.26
N ARG A 210 0.38 0.89 20.54
CA ARG A 210 0.25 -0.42 21.18
C ARG A 210 -0.43 -0.30 22.54
N CYS A 211 -1.08 -1.38 22.94
CA CYS A 211 -1.65 -1.53 24.28
C CYS A 211 -1.57 -3.03 24.65
N THR A 212 -1.69 -3.32 25.94
CA THR A 212 -1.69 -4.66 26.51
C THR A 212 -2.87 -4.80 27.44
N SER A 213 -3.63 -5.89 27.35
CA SER A 213 -4.73 -6.13 28.27
C SER A 213 -5.10 -7.61 28.35
N THR A 214 -5.61 -8.03 29.49
CA THR A 214 -6.33 -9.30 29.68
C THR A 214 -7.80 -9.21 29.26
N LYS A 215 -8.35 -7.99 29.10
CA LYS A 215 -9.79 -7.76 28.91
C LYS A 215 -10.13 -7.62 27.42
N MET A 216 -11.00 -8.49 26.94
CA MET A 216 -11.49 -8.45 25.56
C MET A 216 -12.21 -7.14 25.19
N ALA A 217 -12.84 -6.48 26.16
CA ALA A 217 -13.48 -5.18 25.95
C ALA A 217 -12.47 -4.10 25.51
N GLN A 218 -11.27 -4.10 26.08
CA GLN A 218 -10.19 -3.16 25.71
C GLN A 218 -9.67 -3.45 24.30
N ILE A 219 -9.50 -4.72 23.94
CA ILE A 219 -9.10 -5.13 22.59
C ILE A 219 -10.16 -4.68 21.57
N LYS A 220 -11.45 -4.83 21.89
CA LYS A 220 -12.55 -4.40 21.02
C LYS A 220 -12.60 -2.87 20.87
N LEU A 221 -12.39 -2.13 21.97
CA LEU A 221 -12.27 -0.67 21.93
C LEU A 221 -11.14 -0.25 20.98
N PHE A 222 -9.93 -0.75 21.21
CA PHE A 222 -8.77 -0.45 20.36
C PHE A 222 -9.05 -0.80 18.88
N LYS A 223 -9.68 -1.95 18.63
CA LYS A 223 -10.09 -2.34 17.29
C LYS A 223 -11.01 -1.32 16.63
N ASN A 224 -12.03 -0.87 17.34
CA ASN A 224 -12.99 0.10 16.82
C ASN A 224 -12.33 1.47 16.55
N LEU A 225 -11.38 1.90 17.38
CA LEU A 225 -10.67 3.16 17.20
C LEU A 225 -9.78 3.17 15.95
N PHE A 226 -9.07 2.07 15.68
CA PHE A 226 -7.98 2.07 14.70
C PHE A 226 -8.22 1.26 13.42
N LYS A 227 -9.28 0.43 13.34
CA LYS A 227 -9.48 -0.48 12.19
C LYS A 227 -9.61 0.25 10.85
N LYS A 228 -10.11 1.49 10.86
CA LYS A 228 -10.23 2.34 9.66
C LYS A 228 -8.90 2.94 9.21
N TYR A 229 -7.86 2.93 10.05
CA TYR A 229 -6.57 3.58 9.77
C TYR A 229 -5.45 2.61 9.45
N GLY A 230 -5.55 1.37 9.92
CA GLY A 230 -4.55 0.36 9.64
C GLY A 230 -4.96 -1.01 10.14
N HIS A 231 -4.23 -2.01 9.64
CA HIS A 231 -4.35 -3.36 10.13
C HIS A 231 -3.91 -3.47 11.60
N ILE A 232 -4.73 -4.16 12.38
CA ILE A 232 -4.55 -4.33 13.81
C ILE A 232 -3.99 -5.73 14.04
N TYR A 233 -2.75 -5.76 14.54
CA TYR A 233 -2.13 -6.98 15.00
C TYR A 233 -2.58 -7.27 16.43
N VAL A 234 -3.02 -8.49 16.68
CA VAL A 234 -3.30 -9.01 18.03
C VAL A 234 -2.39 -10.20 18.25
N GLY A 235 -1.46 -10.06 19.18
CA GLY A 235 -0.52 -11.11 19.54
C GLY A 235 -1.17 -12.25 20.32
N LYS A 236 -0.40 -13.32 20.50
CA LYS A 236 -0.76 -14.44 21.38
C LYS A 236 -0.82 -13.98 22.84
N ILE A 237 -1.49 -14.78 23.66
CA ILE A 237 -1.47 -14.61 25.12
C ILE A 237 -0.03 -14.82 25.61
N ARG A 238 0.45 -13.91 26.47
CA ARG A 238 1.74 -13.98 27.16
C ARG A 238 1.60 -14.74 28.48
N GLY A 239 2.71 -15.08 29.14
CA GLY A 239 2.70 -15.79 30.44
C GLY A 239 1.90 -15.09 31.54
N ASP A 240 1.82 -13.76 31.51
CA ASP A 240 1.03 -12.92 32.42
C ASP A 240 -0.48 -12.83 32.05
N ARG A 241 -0.93 -13.68 31.12
CA ARG A 241 -2.28 -13.70 30.53
C ARG A 241 -2.65 -12.45 29.71
N ASN A 242 -1.75 -11.47 29.56
CA ASN A 242 -2.01 -10.30 28.72
C ASN A 242 -1.87 -10.65 27.24
N ARG A 243 -2.65 -9.95 26.41
CA ARG A 243 -2.42 -9.90 24.95
C ARG A 243 -1.89 -8.53 24.59
N GLU A 244 -0.82 -8.52 23.80
CA GLU A 244 -0.41 -7.31 23.10
C GLU A 244 -1.27 -7.12 21.85
N PHE A 245 -1.65 -5.88 21.57
CA PHE A 245 -2.24 -5.50 20.31
C PHE A 245 -1.72 -4.13 19.88
N LEU A 246 -1.48 -3.98 18.58
CA LEU A 246 -0.90 -2.78 18.02
C LEU A 246 -1.44 -2.47 16.64
N VAL A 247 -1.34 -1.20 16.26
CA VAL A 247 -1.56 -0.71 14.91
C VAL A 247 -0.35 0.10 14.47
N ARG A 248 0.03 -0.05 13.21
CA ARG A 248 0.98 0.85 12.54
C ARG A 248 0.15 1.92 11.83
N LEU A 249 0.45 3.18 12.08
CA LEU A 249 -0.23 4.36 11.55
C LEU A 249 0.76 5.20 10.75
N ASN A 250 0.25 6.00 9.82
CA ASN A 250 1.07 6.96 9.09
C ASN A 250 1.29 8.25 9.91
N ARG A 251 2.04 9.21 9.36
CA ARG A 251 2.48 10.43 10.07
C ARG A 251 1.38 11.45 10.34
N THR A 252 0.18 11.29 9.78
CA THR A 252 -0.96 12.16 10.13
C THR A 252 -1.40 12.00 11.59
N PHE A 253 -0.97 10.92 12.25
CA PHE A 253 -1.17 10.67 13.68
C PHE A 253 -0.05 11.22 14.59
N ASN A 254 0.82 12.11 14.09
CA ASN A 254 1.92 12.69 14.87
C ASN A 254 1.48 13.32 16.21
N PHE A 255 0.22 13.78 16.29
CA PHE A 255 -0.36 14.34 17.51
C PHE A 255 -0.43 13.33 18.68
N LEU A 256 -0.27 12.02 18.45
CA LEU A 256 -0.22 10.99 19.49
C LEU A 256 1.20 10.74 20.04
N LEU A 257 2.24 11.28 19.41
CA LEU A 257 3.62 11.06 19.84
C LEU A 257 3.97 11.79 21.13
N PRO A 258 3.65 13.10 21.30
CA PRO A 258 3.93 13.79 22.55
C PRO A 258 3.14 13.16 23.69
N LYS A 259 3.82 12.70 24.74
CA LYS A 259 3.19 12.41 26.03
C LYS A 259 3.50 13.57 26.96
N LYS A 260 2.66 14.60 26.92
CA LYS A 260 2.78 15.76 27.79
C LYS A 260 1.86 15.60 28.99
N ASP A 261 2.32 16.05 30.16
CA ASP A 261 1.50 16.11 31.39
C ASP A 261 0.62 17.36 31.40
N ASN A 262 0.04 17.72 30.25
CA ASN A 262 -0.93 18.79 30.14
C ASN A 262 -1.95 18.55 29.03
N ILE A 263 -3.19 18.96 29.27
CA ILE A 263 -4.25 19.00 28.27
C ILE A 263 -3.91 20.11 27.26
N PRO A 264 -3.88 19.82 25.94
CA PRO A 264 -3.67 20.82 24.90
C PRO A 264 -4.67 21.98 24.99
N LYS A 265 -4.20 23.21 24.72
CA LYS A 265 -5.01 24.43 24.88
C LYS A 265 -6.32 24.40 24.07
N TRP A 266 -6.25 23.97 22.81
CA TRP A 266 -7.43 23.87 21.96
C TRP A 266 -8.49 22.86 22.47
N ILE A 267 -8.11 21.91 23.34
CA ILE A 267 -9.05 20.95 23.93
C ILE A 267 -9.82 21.59 25.09
N TRP A 268 -9.15 22.28 26.01
CA TRP A 268 -9.81 22.83 27.20
C TRP A 268 -10.51 24.19 26.96
N GLU A 269 -10.29 24.83 25.81
CA GLU A 269 -10.96 26.08 25.40
C GLU A 269 -12.33 25.79 24.79
N ASN A 270 -12.56 24.54 24.35
CA ASN A 270 -13.81 24.11 23.77
C ASN A 270 -14.44 23.00 24.63
N LYS A 271 -15.60 23.29 25.22
CA LYS A 271 -16.34 22.34 26.07
C LYS A 271 -16.54 20.97 25.41
N ASN A 272 -16.87 20.91 24.13
CA ASN A 272 -17.13 19.65 23.45
C ASN A 272 -15.84 18.81 23.31
N TYR A 273 -14.72 19.42 22.90
CA TYR A 273 -13.45 18.71 22.79
C TYR A 273 -12.93 18.24 24.14
N LEU A 274 -13.09 19.03 25.19
CA LEU A 274 -12.82 18.62 26.57
C LEU A 274 -13.60 17.36 26.96
N LEU A 275 -14.91 17.30 26.64
CA LEU A 275 -15.72 16.12 26.96
C LEU A 275 -15.30 14.87 26.18
N TYR A 276 -14.89 15.01 24.91
CA TYR A 276 -14.32 13.90 24.14
C TYR A 276 -12.98 13.43 24.70
N PHE A 277 -12.11 14.37 25.07
CA PHE A 277 -10.85 14.07 25.77
C PHE A 277 -11.11 13.31 27.07
N LEU A 278 -12.01 13.83 27.91
CA LEU A 278 -12.37 13.21 29.18
C LEU A 278 -12.96 11.82 28.98
N ALA A 279 -13.78 11.60 27.96
CA ALA A 279 -14.29 10.26 27.62
C ALA A 279 -13.17 9.30 27.22
N GLY A 280 -12.21 9.74 26.40
CA GLY A 280 -11.04 8.93 26.03
C GLY A 280 -10.15 8.59 27.23
N TYR A 281 -9.93 9.56 28.11
CA TYR A 281 -9.16 9.35 29.35
C TYR A 281 -9.91 8.48 30.35
N THR A 282 -11.25 8.60 30.43
CA THR A 282 -12.11 7.75 31.26
C THR A 282 -12.15 6.31 30.77
N ASP A 283 -12.14 6.09 29.44
CA ASP A 283 -12.08 4.75 28.88
C ASP A 283 -10.75 4.03 29.20
N ALA A 284 -9.67 4.78 29.44
CA ALA A 284 -8.38 4.27 29.91
C ALA A 284 -8.33 4.14 31.45
N GLU A 285 -8.43 5.25 32.18
CA GLU A 285 -8.12 5.35 33.61
C GLU A 285 -9.36 5.45 34.53
N GLY A 286 -10.53 5.65 33.93
CA GLY A 286 -11.76 5.95 34.67
C GLY A 286 -12.41 4.72 35.29
N CYS A 287 -13.11 4.93 36.41
CA CYS A 287 -13.95 3.95 37.06
C CYS A 287 -15.28 4.59 37.45
N ILE A 288 -16.36 3.98 36.96
CA ILE A 288 -17.74 4.37 37.20
C ILE A 288 -18.40 3.20 37.90
N GLY A 289 -19.23 3.45 38.90
CA GLY A 289 -19.93 2.37 39.57
C GLY A 289 -20.78 2.81 40.74
N ILE A 290 -21.14 1.82 41.54
CA ILE A 290 -21.92 1.96 42.77
C ILE A 290 -21.12 1.26 43.86
N GLY A 291 -20.83 1.97 44.96
CA GLY A 291 -20.11 1.43 46.11
C GLY A 291 -20.93 0.42 46.92
N SER A 292 -20.29 -0.21 47.90
CA SER A 292 -20.94 -1.16 48.83
C SER A 292 -22.12 -0.53 49.57
N ASN A 293 -21.99 0.74 49.98
CA ASN A 293 -23.03 1.57 50.57
C ASN A 293 -24.11 2.06 49.58
N LYS A 294 -24.19 1.46 48.38
CA LYS A 294 -25.11 1.83 47.30
C LYS A 294 -24.96 3.29 46.82
N VAL A 295 -23.79 3.91 47.02
CA VAL A 295 -23.49 5.26 46.53
C VAL A 295 -22.83 5.23 45.15
N ALA A 296 -23.48 5.87 44.19
CA ALA A 296 -22.96 6.12 42.86
C ALA A 296 -21.68 6.98 42.91
N PHE A 297 -20.69 6.63 42.08
CA PHE A 297 -19.44 7.39 42.00
C PHE A 297 -18.86 7.40 40.58
N PHE A 298 -18.08 8.45 40.31
CA PHE A 298 -17.12 8.52 39.22
C PHE A 298 -15.74 8.82 39.83
N LYS A 299 -14.72 8.06 39.43
CA LYS A 299 -13.34 8.31 39.86
C LYS A 299 -12.35 8.09 38.72
N ILE A 300 -11.28 8.89 38.70
CA ILE A 300 -10.10 8.65 37.87
C ILE A 300 -8.91 8.58 38.83
N SER A 301 -8.09 7.54 38.71
CA SER A 301 -6.82 7.43 39.45
C SER A 301 -5.68 7.36 38.44
N SER A 302 -4.68 8.23 38.58
CA SER A 302 -3.55 8.33 37.65
C SER A 302 -2.34 9.00 38.31
N TYR A 303 -1.15 8.78 37.74
CA TYR A 303 0.06 9.52 38.09
C TYR A 303 0.10 10.95 37.48
N ASP A 304 -0.77 11.25 36.51
CA ASP A 304 -0.80 12.54 35.79
C ASP A 304 -1.50 13.64 36.63
N LYS A 305 -0.88 14.05 37.74
CA LYS A 305 -1.45 15.05 38.69
C LYS A 305 -1.94 16.30 37.99
N LYS A 306 -1.15 16.83 37.04
CA LYS A 306 -1.47 18.08 36.35
C LYS A 306 -2.68 17.92 35.44
N ILE A 307 -2.79 16.81 34.71
CA ILE A 307 -4.00 16.48 33.93
C ILE A 307 -5.23 16.43 34.83
N LEU A 308 -5.17 15.74 35.98
CA LEU A 308 -6.31 15.66 36.91
C LEU A 308 -6.72 17.03 37.46
N LYS A 309 -5.76 17.91 37.76
CA LYS A 309 -6.05 19.28 38.19
C LYS A 309 -6.76 20.07 37.09
N GLN A 310 -6.27 19.98 35.85
CA GLN A 310 -6.90 20.64 34.70
C GLN A 310 -8.32 20.09 34.44
N ILE A 311 -8.55 18.78 34.58
CA ILE A 311 -9.90 18.20 34.48
C ILE A 311 -10.80 18.80 35.57
N CYS A 312 -10.34 18.86 36.83
CA CYS A 312 -11.10 19.42 37.94
C CYS A 312 -11.52 20.87 37.70
N GLU A 313 -10.57 21.74 37.30
CA GLU A 313 -10.83 23.15 36.99
C GLU A 313 -11.85 23.30 35.85
N GLN A 314 -11.75 22.47 34.83
CA GLN A 314 -12.62 22.55 33.66
C GLN A 314 -14.01 21.96 33.92
N LEU A 315 -14.13 20.93 34.77
CA LEU A 315 -15.40 20.42 35.26
C LEU A 315 -16.14 21.51 36.07
N PHE A 316 -15.42 22.21 36.94
CA PHE A 316 -15.98 23.32 37.72
C PHE A 316 -16.57 24.41 36.81
N LYS A 317 -15.83 24.82 35.76
CA LYS A 317 -16.30 25.81 34.77
C LYS A 317 -17.58 25.44 34.03
N ILE A 318 -17.87 24.14 33.90
CA ILE A 318 -19.11 23.66 33.25
C ILE A 318 -20.19 23.26 34.26
N GLY A 319 -20.07 23.69 35.52
CA GLY A 319 -21.05 23.48 36.57
C GLY A 319 -21.00 22.10 37.23
N ILE A 320 -19.90 21.36 37.08
CA ILE A 320 -19.70 20.06 37.71
C ILE A 320 -18.74 20.22 38.88
N GLU A 321 -19.30 20.30 40.09
CA GLU A 321 -18.49 20.34 41.30
C GLU A 321 -17.78 19.01 41.53
N CYS A 322 -16.48 19.08 41.79
CA CYS A 322 -15.67 17.95 42.18
C CYS A 322 -14.59 18.37 43.16
N ASN A 323 -14.18 17.45 44.04
CA ASN A 323 -13.11 17.74 44.98
C ASN A 323 -11.77 17.79 44.23
N PRO A 324 -10.83 18.67 44.64
CA PRO A 324 -9.49 18.69 44.08
C PRO A 324 -8.83 17.29 44.11
N PRO A 325 -8.00 16.94 43.12
CA PRO A 325 -7.30 15.66 43.13
C PRO A 325 -6.44 15.52 44.38
N ARG A 326 -6.54 14.36 45.05
CA ARG A 326 -5.77 14.03 46.26
C ARG A 326 -4.92 12.79 46.05
N ILE A 327 -3.85 12.66 46.81
CA ILE A 327 -3.04 11.42 46.81
C ILE A 327 -3.93 10.28 47.29
N HIS A 328 -4.09 9.27 46.45
CA HIS A 328 -4.77 8.03 46.80
C HIS A 328 -3.78 7.00 47.36
N VAL A 329 -2.62 6.86 46.73
CA VAL A 329 -1.55 5.96 47.14
C VAL A 329 -0.23 6.71 47.08
N LYS A 330 0.54 6.68 48.17
CA LYS A 330 1.87 7.28 48.23
C LYS A 330 2.89 6.42 47.48
N LYS A 331 3.88 7.06 46.87
CA LYS A 331 5.11 6.43 46.38
C LYS A 331 5.72 5.54 47.47
N GLY A 332 6.19 4.36 47.08
CA GLY A 332 6.79 3.38 48.00
C GLY A 332 5.80 2.39 48.62
N HIS A 333 4.48 2.61 48.48
CA HIS A 333 3.49 1.66 48.94
C HIS A 333 3.66 0.30 48.22
N LYS A 334 3.64 -0.79 48.98
CA LYS A 334 3.74 -2.17 48.47
C LYS A 334 2.35 -2.73 48.20
N LYS A 335 2.14 -3.28 47.00
CA LYS A 335 0.93 -4.01 46.63
C LYS A 335 0.96 -5.43 47.19
N SER A 336 -0.20 -6.10 47.18
CA SER A 336 -0.34 -7.51 47.56
C SER A 336 0.47 -8.47 46.69
N ASP A 337 0.80 -8.07 45.46
CA ASP A 337 1.64 -8.83 44.53
C ASP A 337 3.15 -8.53 44.69
N GLY A 338 3.53 -7.77 45.72
CA GLY A 338 4.92 -7.36 45.98
C GLY A 338 5.40 -6.17 45.13
N CYS A 339 4.62 -5.72 44.12
CA CYS A 339 5.01 -4.57 43.32
C CYS A 339 4.94 -3.27 44.12
N VAL A 340 5.87 -2.35 43.88
CA VAL A 340 5.96 -1.06 44.58
C VAL A 340 5.49 0.08 43.67
N TYR A 341 4.66 0.98 44.21
CA TYR A 341 4.30 2.21 43.51
C TYR A 341 5.52 3.12 43.36
N ARG A 342 5.93 3.41 42.12
CA ARG A 342 7.11 4.24 41.84
C ARG A 342 6.87 5.75 41.98
N ASN A 343 5.61 6.16 41.92
CA ASN A 343 5.16 7.55 42.02
C ASN A 343 3.88 7.62 42.85
N ASP A 344 3.50 8.81 43.30
CA ASP A 344 2.21 9.06 43.93
C ASP A 344 1.08 8.88 42.92
N GLU A 345 0.09 8.05 43.26
CA GLU A 345 -1.14 7.93 42.48
C GLU A 345 -2.15 8.95 43.00
N TRP A 346 -2.60 9.85 42.12
CA TRP A 346 -3.58 10.88 42.43
C TRP A 346 -4.97 10.43 42.01
N ARG A 347 -6.00 10.89 42.74
CA ARG A 347 -7.39 10.54 42.45
C ARG A 347 -8.30 11.77 42.42
N LEU A 348 -9.05 11.88 41.33
CA LEU A 348 -10.19 12.79 41.18
C LEU A 348 -11.49 12.01 41.40
N ASN A 349 -12.45 12.56 42.15
CA ASN A 349 -13.74 11.94 42.40
C ASN A 349 -14.90 12.92 42.16
N VAL A 350 -15.98 12.42 41.58
CA VAL A 350 -17.28 13.11 41.49
C VAL A 350 -18.34 12.18 42.09
N ASN A 351 -18.80 12.54 43.29
CA ASN A 351 -19.72 11.70 44.09
C ASN A 351 -21.04 12.41 44.42
N LYS A 352 -21.07 13.76 44.43
CA LYS A 352 -22.30 14.52 44.65
C LYS A 352 -23.27 14.22 43.52
N LYS A 353 -24.50 13.78 43.84
CA LYS A 353 -25.50 13.40 42.84
C LYS A 353 -25.79 14.51 41.82
N SER A 354 -25.86 15.75 42.29
CA SER A 354 -26.11 16.96 41.48
C SER A 354 -25.04 17.18 40.42
N SER A 355 -23.78 16.86 40.71
CA SER A 355 -22.66 16.97 39.75
C SER A 355 -22.47 15.70 38.93
N LEU A 356 -22.67 14.53 39.56
CA LEU A 356 -22.42 13.23 38.95
C LEU A 356 -23.40 12.95 37.81
N LEU A 357 -24.70 13.22 37.99
CA LEU A 357 -25.69 12.91 36.96
C LEU A 357 -25.43 13.70 35.64
N PRO A 358 -25.22 15.04 35.66
CA PRO A 358 -24.82 15.78 34.46
C PRO A 358 -23.51 15.28 33.85
N LEU A 359 -22.53 14.93 34.67
CA LEU A 359 -21.27 14.36 34.18
C LEU A 359 -21.50 13.06 33.39
N LEU A 360 -22.29 12.14 33.94
CA LEU A 360 -22.60 10.88 33.26
C LEU A 360 -23.36 11.13 31.96
N GLN A 361 -24.31 12.08 31.95
CA GLN A 361 -25.05 12.46 30.74
C GLN A 361 -24.13 13.02 29.66
N PHE A 362 -23.16 13.87 30.01
CA PHE A 362 -22.17 14.36 29.06
C PHE A 362 -21.24 13.26 28.53
N LEU A 363 -20.85 12.30 29.36
CA LEU A 363 -19.94 11.21 28.96
C LEU A 363 -20.64 10.11 28.15
N LYS A 364 -21.91 9.82 28.42
CA LYS A 364 -22.69 8.73 27.80
C LYS A 364 -22.58 8.65 26.27
N PRO A 365 -22.74 9.73 25.48
CA PRO A 365 -22.62 9.64 24.03
C PRO A 365 -21.16 9.57 23.52
N ARG A 366 -20.17 9.78 24.39
CA ARG A 366 -18.75 9.93 24.02
C ARG A 366 -17.89 8.75 24.44
N LEU A 367 -18.30 7.98 25.46
CA LEU A 367 -17.61 6.75 25.87
C LEU A 367 -17.73 5.68 24.80
N LYS A 368 -16.64 4.93 24.59
CA LYS A 368 -16.55 3.85 23.61
C LYS A 368 -16.21 2.51 24.25
N HIS A 369 -15.72 2.48 25.50
CA HIS A 369 -15.47 1.23 26.21
C HIS A 369 -16.80 0.62 26.71
N ARG A 370 -17.20 -0.52 26.12
CA ARG A 370 -18.49 -1.17 26.41
C ARG A 370 -18.76 -1.40 27.90
N LYS A 371 -17.75 -1.79 28.68
CA LYS A 371 -17.91 -1.97 30.13
C LYS A 371 -18.20 -0.63 30.84
N ARG A 372 -17.47 0.44 30.49
CA ARG A 372 -17.64 1.76 31.12
C ARG A 372 -19.01 2.33 30.81
N LEU A 373 -19.49 2.14 29.58
CA LEU A 373 -20.84 2.53 29.19
C LEU A 373 -21.92 1.76 29.98
N LYS A 374 -21.77 0.45 30.18
CA LYS A 374 -22.68 -0.34 31.03
C LYS A 374 -22.65 0.14 32.48
N ASP A 375 -21.46 0.32 33.04
CA ASP A 375 -21.27 0.82 34.40
C ASP A 375 -21.92 2.20 34.55
N LEU A 376 -21.75 3.09 33.57
CA LEU A 376 -22.37 4.41 33.52
C LEU A 376 -23.89 4.35 33.54
N ILE A 377 -24.51 3.54 32.65
CA ILE A 377 -25.98 3.42 32.57
C ILE A 377 -26.54 2.93 33.91
N ARG A 378 -25.89 1.93 34.51
CA ARG A 378 -26.30 1.39 35.82
C ARG A 378 -26.18 2.46 36.92
N THR A 379 -25.09 3.23 36.93
CA THR A 379 -24.88 4.30 37.91
C THR A 379 -25.88 5.45 37.73
N GLU A 380 -26.19 5.83 36.48
CA GLU A 380 -27.20 6.82 36.14
C GLU A 380 -28.59 6.41 36.65
N GLN A 381 -29.02 5.18 36.35
CA GLN A 381 -30.30 4.62 36.84
C GLN A 381 -30.38 4.62 38.36
N ASN A 382 -29.30 4.22 39.05
CA ASN A 382 -29.26 4.23 40.51
C ASN A 382 -29.47 5.64 41.11
N ILE A 383 -28.93 6.68 40.47
CA ILE A 383 -29.12 8.07 40.94
C ILE A 383 -30.59 8.47 40.76
N ILE A 384 -31.18 8.17 39.60
CA ILE A 384 -32.58 8.48 39.27
C ILE A 384 -33.54 7.82 40.26
N GLU A 385 -33.42 6.51 40.47
CA GLU A 385 -34.25 5.74 41.41
C GLU A 385 -34.16 6.29 42.84
N ARG A 386 -32.95 6.62 43.30
CA ARG A 386 -32.76 7.19 44.64
C ARG A 386 -33.39 8.57 44.77
N ASN A 387 -33.40 9.38 43.71
CA ASN A 387 -34.04 10.69 43.73
C ASN A 387 -35.57 10.55 43.77
N GLN A 388 -36.14 9.62 42.99
CA GLN A 388 -37.57 9.30 43.02
C GLN A 388 -38.01 8.83 44.42
N LYS A 389 -37.24 7.94 45.07
CA LYS A 389 -37.53 7.48 46.44
C LYS A 389 -37.55 8.63 47.45
N ILE A 390 -36.64 9.60 47.33
CA ILE A 390 -36.63 10.78 48.22
C ILE A 390 -37.85 11.66 47.97
N LEU A 391 -38.23 11.87 46.71
CA LEU A 391 -39.42 12.65 46.34
C LEU A 391 -40.71 11.99 46.88
N LEU A 392 -40.85 10.68 46.74
CA LEU A 392 -41.99 9.93 47.27
C LEU A 392 -42.08 10.02 48.80
N LYS A 393 -40.94 9.89 49.51
CA LYS A 393 -40.90 10.06 50.97
C LYS A 393 -41.32 11.47 51.40
N LYS A 394 -40.86 12.51 50.71
CA LYS A 394 -41.28 13.89 50.98
C LYS A 394 -42.78 14.09 50.77
N ARG A 395 -43.35 13.55 49.68
CA ARG A 395 -44.80 13.62 49.44
C ARG A 395 -45.60 12.89 50.51
N ALA A 396 -45.11 11.74 50.99
CA ALA A 396 -45.75 11.02 52.08
C ALA A 396 -45.74 11.82 53.38
N SER A 397 -44.63 12.48 53.75
CA SER A 397 -44.56 13.28 54.97
C SER A 397 -45.47 14.51 54.96
N PHE A 398 -45.75 15.11 53.79
CA PHE A 398 -46.69 16.24 53.69
C PHE A 398 -48.17 15.85 53.83
N LYS A 399 -48.53 14.57 53.61
CA LYS A 399 -49.92 14.09 53.77
C LYS A 399 -50.35 13.89 55.23
N TYR A 400 -49.42 13.95 56.18
CA TYR A 400 -49.68 13.72 57.61
C TYR A 400 -49.47 14.97 58.48
N LEU A 401 -49.45 16.16 57.87
CA LEU A 401 -49.55 17.40 58.65
C LEU A 401 -51.04 17.59 59.01
N PRO A 402 -51.42 17.62 60.29
CA PRO A 402 -52.79 17.92 60.70
C PRO A 402 -53.14 19.33 60.20
N VAL A 403 -54.33 19.44 59.62
CA VAL A 403 -54.93 20.70 59.15
C VAL A 403 -55.23 21.60 60.34
#